data_AF-A0A7W2IX22-F1
#
_entry.id   AF-A0A7W2IX22-F1
#
_cell.length_a   1.000
_cell.length_b   1.000
_cell.length_c   1.000
_cell.angle_alpha   90.00
_cell.angle_beta   90.00
_cell.angle_gamma   90.00
#
_symmetry.space_group_name_H-M   'P 1'
#
loop_
_entity.id
_entity.type
_entity.pdbx_description
1 polymer ?
#
loop_
_entity_poly.entity_id
_entity_poly.type
_entity_poly.pdbx_seq_one_letter_code
_entity_poly.pdbx_strand_id
1 'polypeptide(L)'
;MSITDSVYIDYAGEGPIANKIVSQKKINNNTYKFHLNGVFGTNRILTIKLINQEKGIAIFKEQNGNDLIEYVMIDVTKIKKVPLIVNRCDVHKQQEFEFDTIDFEKLYKDSIDTNN
;
A
#
# COMPACT_ATOMS: atom_id res chain seq x y z
N MET A 1 -3.58 -15.50 26.92
CA MET A 1 -2.58 -14.86 26.04
C MET A 1 -2.71 -15.51 24.68
N SER A 2 -3.24 -14.81 23.68
CA SER A 2 -3.37 -15.39 22.32
C SER A 2 -2.07 -15.12 21.57
N ILE A 3 -1.32 -16.17 21.25
CA ILE A 3 -0.24 -16.10 20.27
C ILE A 3 -0.94 -16.17 18.92
N THR A 4 -1.11 -15.04 18.26
CA THR A 4 -1.43 -15.03 16.84
C THR A 4 -0.11 -15.17 16.09
N ASP A 5 0.16 -16.33 15.52
CA ASP A 5 1.30 -16.61 14.60
C ASP A 5 1.21 -15.83 13.26
N SER A 6 0.60 -14.64 13.29
CA SER A 6 0.31 -13.86 12.11
C SER A 6 1.53 -13.03 11.72
N VAL A 7 2.02 -13.30 10.52
CA VAL A 7 3.17 -12.62 9.92
C VAL A 7 2.67 -11.72 8.79
N TYR A 8 3.26 -10.53 8.70
CA TYR A 8 3.11 -9.64 7.56
C TYR A 8 4.35 -9.78 6.66
N ILE A 9 4.15 -10.09 5.38
CA ILE A 9 5.24 -10.27 4.42
C ILE A 9 5.31 -9.05 3.50
N ASP A 10 6.43 -8.32 3.56
CA ASP A 10 6.78 -7.33 2.54
C ASP A 10 7.44 -8.06 1.37
N TYR A 11 6.88 -7.96 0.18
CA TYR A 11 7.56 -8.43 -1.04
C TYR A 11 8.35 -7.28 -1.65
N ALA A 12 9.67 -7.33 -1.53
CA ALA A 12 10.60 -6.38 -2.14
C ALA A 12 11.34 -7.01 -3.34
N GLY A 13 12.08 -6.19 -4.09
CA GLY A 13 12.89 -6.68 -5.22
C GLY A 13 13.96 -7.71 -4.83
N GLU A 14 14.43 -7.65 -3.58
CA GLU A 14 15.43 -8.58 -3.01
C GLU A 14 14.80 -9.84 -2.40
N GLY A 15 13.47 -9.98 -2.45
CA GLY A 15 12.72 -11.09 -1.88
C GLY A 15 11.81 -10.70 -0.72
N PRO A 16 11.10 -11.69 -0.14
CA PRO A 16 10.14 -11.46 0.92
C PRO A 16 10.83 -11.21 2.27
N ILE A 17 10.30 -10.25 3.03
CA ILE A 17 10.74 -9.92 4.38
C ILE A 17 9.57 -10.13 5.34
N ALA A 18 9.79 -10.96 6.35
CA ALA A 18 8.80 -11.27 7.37
C ALA A 18 8.84 -10.25 8.52
N ASN A 19 7.68 -9.69 8.85
CA ASN A 19 7.48 -8.82 9.99
C ASN A 19 6.43 -9.42 10.92
N LYS A 20 6.63 -9.27 12.23
CA LYS A 20 5.67 -9.71 13.24
C LYS A 20 4.53 -8.70 13.30
N ILE A 21 3.28 -9.19 13.23
CA ILE A 21 2.11 -8.38 13.56
C ILE A 21 2.00 -8.31 15.09
N VAL A 22 2.29 -7.14 15.66
CA VAL A 22 2.15 -6.89 17.10
C VAL A 22 0.68 -6.68 17.46
N SER A 23 -0.05 -5.94 16.64
CA SER A 23 -1.50 -5.78 16.74
C SER A 23 -2.12 -5.42 15.41
N GLN A 24 -3.43 -5.67 15.29
CA GLN A 24 -4.22 -5.27 14.14
C GLN A 24 -5.58 -4.75 14.59
N LYS A 25 -6.12 -3.78 13.86
CA LYS A 25 -7.43 -3.18 14.14
C LYS A 25 -8.12 -2.83 12.83
N LYS A 26 -9.36 -3.31 12.67
CA LYS A 26 -10.30 -2.76 11.68
C LYS A 26 -10.82 -1.43 12.24
N ILE A 27 -10.49 -0.32 11.59
CA ILE A 27 -10.96 1.02 11.99
C ILE A 27 -12.40 1.21 11.51
N ASN A 28 -12.68 0.83 10.27
CA ASN A 28 -14.00 0.82 9.66
C ASN A 28 -14.03 -0.21 8.51
N ASN A 29 -15.07 -0.23 7.67
CA ASN A 29 -15.21 -1.23 6.60
C ASN A 29 -14.08 -1.21 5.56
N ASN A 30 -13.46 -0.05 5.34
CA ASN A 30 -12.46 0.14 4.28
C ASN A 30 -11.09 0.54 4.84
N THR A 31 -10.91 0.59 6.16
CA THR A 31 -9.67 1.03 6.78
C THR A 31 -9.21 0.06 7.87
N TYR A 32 -7.96 -0.36 7.74
CA TYR A 32 -7.30 -1.33 8.62
C TYR A 32 -5.99 -0.72 9.09
N LYS A 33 -5.62 -1.02 10.33
CA LYS A 33 -4.36 -0.56 10.94
C LYS A 33 -3.62 -1.74 11.52
N PHE A 34 -2.34 -1.82 11.21
CA PHE A 34 -1.42 -2.82 11.69
C PHE A 34 -0.28 -2.14 12.44
N HIS A 35 0.09 -2.72 13.57
CA HIS A 35 1.34 -2.42 14.25
C HIS A 35 2.29 -3.58 13.98
N LEU A 36 3.40 -3.27 13.33
CA LEU A 36 4.40 -4.21 12.85
C LEU A 36 5.71 -3.99 13.60
N ASN A 37 6.41 -5.10 13.86
CA ASN A 37 7.77 -5.10 14.35
C ASN A 37 8.61 -6.04 13.46
N GLY A 38 9.66 -5.52 12.86
CA GLY A 38 10.52 -6.29 11.97
C GLY A 38 11.70 -5.49 11.44
N VAL A 39 12.26 -5.98 10.34
CA VAL A 39 13.52 -5.48 9.75
C VAL A 39 13.44 -4.00 9.39
N PHE A 40 12.29 -3.54 8.91
CA PHE A 40 12.10 -2.15 8.50
C PHE A 40 11.77 -1.19 9.65
N GLY A 41 11.58 -1.68 10.88
CA GLY A 41 11.28 -0.85 12.03
C GLY A 41 10.63 -1.63 13.17
N THR A 42 10.94 -1.24 14.41
CA THR A 42 10.46 -1.92 15.62
C THR A 42 9.08 -1.44 16.09
N ASN A 43 8.58 -0.33 15.53
CA ASN A 43 7.29 0.29 15.86
C ASN A 43 6.62 0.87 14.59
N ARG A 44 6.59 0.07 13.52
CA ARG A 44 6.05 0.47 12.22
C ARG A 44 4.53 0.40 12.27
N ILE A 45 3.86 1.49 11.92
CA ILE A 45 2.41 1.56 11.82
C ILE A 45 2.03 1.58 10.34
N LEU A 46 1.30 0.57 9.90
CA LEU A 46 0.75 0.50 8.54
C LEU A 46 -0.76 0.72 8.59
N THR A 47 -1.25 1.77 7.96
CA THR A 47 -2.68 2.02 7.78
C THR A 47 -3.05 1.79 6.32
N ILE A 48 -3.95 0.85 6.08
CA ILE A 48 -4.41 0.48 4.74
C ILE A 48 -5.84 1.01 4.58
N LYS A 49 -6.06 1.86 3.58
CA LYS A 49 -7.40 2.31 3.18
C LYS A 49 -7.72 1.81 1.78
N LEU A 50 -8.74 0.97 1.66
CA LEU A 50 -9.29 0.55 0.38
C LEU A 50 -10.01 1.75 -0.27
N ILE A 51 -9.53 2.20 -1.43
CA ILE A 51 -10.10 3.35 -2.14
C ILE A 51 -11.00 2.94 -3.31
N ASN A 52 -10.73 1.80 -3.93
CA ASN A 52 -11.63 1.21 -4.93
C ASN A 52 -11.56 -0.32 -4.85
N GLN A 53 -12.55 -0.93 -4.21
CA GLN A 53 -12.56 -2.39 -3.99
C GLN A 53 -12.75 -3.17 -5.30
N GLU A 54 -13.53 -2.65 -6.25
CA GLU A 54 -13.79 -3.29 -7.54
C GLU A 54 -12.48 -3.46 -8.33
N LYS A 55 -11.72 -2.37 -8.44
CA LYS A 55 -10.40 -2.31 -9.09
C LYS A 55 -9.26 -2.84 -8.22
N GLY A 56 -9.51 -3.07 -6.93
CA GLY A 56 -8.51 -3.59 -5.98
C GLY A 56 -7.43 -2.57 -5.62
N ILE A 57 -7.78 -1.29 -5.55
CA ILE A 57 -6.84 -0.21 -5.26
C ILE A 57 -6.96 0.21 -3.80
N ALA A 58 -5.81 0.37 -3.15
CA ALA A 58 -5.69 0.82 -1.77
C ALA A 58 -4.58 1.87 -1.63
N ILE A 59 -4.68 2.70 -0.60
CA ILE A 59 -3.58 3.55 -0.14
C ILE A 59 -3.00 2.92 1.11
N PHE A 60 -1.69 2.78 1.13
CA PHE A 60 -0.91 2.32 2.27
C PHE A 60 -0.20 3.54 2.83
N LYS A 61 -0.52 3.88 4.08
CA LYS A 61 0.12 4.95 4.84
C LYS A 61 0.98 4.30 5.91
N GLU A 62 2.28 4.48 5.78
CA GLU A 62 3.29 3.86 6.62
C GLU A 62 3.98 4.92 7.47
N GLN A 63 3.97 4.71 8.78
CA GLN A 63 4.66 5.56 9.75
C GLN A 63 5.72 4.74 10.49
N ASN A 64 6.96 5.22 10.48
CA ASN A 64 8.07 4.62 11.21
C ASN A 64 8.85 5.73 11.94
N GLY A 65 8.61 5.87 13.24
CA GLY A 65 9.10 7.04 13.99
C GLY A 65 8.51 8.35 13.44
N ASN A 66 9.38 9.23 12.96
CA ASN A 66 9.00 10.51 12.35
C ASN A 66 8.77 10.42 10.84
N ASP A 67 9.15 9.31 10.21
CA ASP A 67 8.99 9.14 8.77
C ASP A 67 7.57 8.71 8.45
N LEU A 68 6.98 9.38 7.46
CA LEU A 68 5.65 9.09 6.96
C LEU A 68 5.70 8.98 5.44
N ILE A 69 5.29 7.83 4.91
CA ILE A 69 5.26 7.56 3.48
C ILE A 69 3.86 7.04 3.12
N GLU A 70 3.34 7.54 2.01
CA GLU A 70 2.09 7.06 1.43
C GLU A 70 2.37 6.49 0.03
N TYR A 71 1.80 5.33 -0.26
CA TYR A 71 1.93 4.69 -1.56
C TYR A 71 0.61 4.02 -1.97
N VAL A 72 0.34 4.05 -3.28
CA VAL A 72 -0.83 3.41 -3.89
C VAL A 72 -0.47 1.97 -4.21
N MET A 73 -1.32 1.04 -3.77
CA MET A 73 -1.18 -0.39 -4.02
C MET A 73 -2.36 -0.89 -4.83
N ILE A 74 -2.09 -1.82 -5.75
CA ILE A 74 -3.10 -2.53 -6.52
C ILE A 74 -2.98 -4.04 -6.30
N ASP A 75 -4.11 -4.70 -6.15
CA ASP A 75 -4.20 -6.16 -6.15
C ASP A 75 -3.66 -6.71 -7.49
N VAL A 76 -2.61 -7.54 -7.40
CA VAL A 76 -1.96 -8.15 -8.57
C VAL A 76 -2.94 -8.94 -9.44
N THR A 77 -3.98 -9.54 -8.85
CA THR A 77 -5.00 -10.29 -9.59
C THR A 77 -5.93 -9.39 -10.40
N LYS A 78 -5.98 -8.09 -10.07
CA LYS A 78 -6.83 -7.08 -10.71
C LYS A 78 -6.05 -6.07 -11.56
N ILE A 79 -4.72 -6.20 -11.63
CA ILE A 79 -3.88 -5.24 -12.34
C ILE A 79 -4.24 -5.10 -13.83
N LYS A 80 -4.80 -6.14 -14.45
CA LYS A 80 -5.28 -6.12 -15.85
C LYS A 80 -6.56 -5.29 -16.05
N LYS A 81 -7.23 -4.87 -14.97
CA LYS A 81 -8.45 -4.03 -15.03
C LYS A 81 -8.15 -2.53 -15.08
N VAL A 82 -6.89 -2.14 -14.90
CA VAL A 82 -6.46 -0.74 -15.00
C VAL A 82 -5.56 -0.56 -16.22
N PRO A 83 -5.67 0.57 -16.94
CA PRO A 83 -4.68 0.91 -17.97
C PRO A 83 -3.30 1.04 -17.33
N LEU A 84 -2.30 0.38 -17.94
CA LEU A 84 -0.91 0.48 -17.54
C LEU A 84 -0.12 1.14 -18.66
N ILE A 85 0.61 2.20 -18.34
CA ILE A 85 1.60 2.78 -19.23
C ILE A 85 2.93 2.13 -18.87
N VAL A 86 3.53 1.42 -19.81
CA VAL A 86 4.82 0.76 -19.65
C VAL A 86 5.81 1.48 -20.56
N ASN A 87 6.82 2.12 -19.98
CA ASN A 87 7.96 2.60 -20.73
C ASN A 87 8.80 1.38 -21.14
N ARG A 88 8.67 0.94 -22.40
CA ARG A 88 9.43 -0.17 -22.96
C ARG A 88 10.59 0.38 -23.78
N CYS A 89 11.79 0.26 -23.24
CA CYS A 89 13.00 0.67 -23.93
C CYS A 89 13.96 -0.51 -24.13
N ASP A 90 14.07 -0.98 -25.37
CA ASP A 90 14.89 -2.14 -25.73
C ASP A 90 16.39 -1.79 -25.91
N VAL A 91 16.75 -0.50 -26.02
CA VAL A 91 18.12 -0.08 -26.40
C VAL A 91 18.76 0.85 -25.37
N HIS A 92 18.19 2.02 -25.05
CA HIS A 92 18.79 3.01 -24.13
C HIS A 92 17.71 3.73 -23.33
N LYS A 93 17.66 3.55 -22.00
CA LYS A 93 16.64 4.18 -21.14
C LYS A 93 16.69 5.70 -21.31
N GLN A 94 15.66 6.27 -21.92
CA GLN A 94 15.41 7.71 -21.98
C GLN A 94 14.15 8.02 -21.15
N GLN A 95 14.10 9.20 -20.55
CA GLN A 95 12.90 9.68 -19.87
C GLN A 95 11.86 10.05 -20.94
N GLU A 96 10.82 9.23 -21.09
CA GLU A 96 9.76 9.45 -22.07
C GLU A 96 8.61 10.30 -21.51
N PHE A 97 8.33 10.13 -20.22
CA PHE A 97 7.23 10.81 -19.52
C PHE A 97 7.70 11.25 -18.14
N GLU A 98 7.16 12.38 -17.70
CA GLU A 98 7.17 12.79 -16.30
C GLU A 98 5.72 12.74 -15.82
N PHE A 99 5.51 12.05 -14.71
CA PHE A 99 4.19 11.97 -14.10
C PHE A 99 4.08 13.04 -13.02
N ASP A 100 2.90 13.65 -12.91
CA ASP A 100 2.59 14.52 -11.79
C ASP A 100 2.67 13.76 -10.47
N THR A 101 2.94 14.49 -9.39
CA THR A 101 2.88 13.94 -8.03
C THR A 101 1.45 13.52 -7.68
N ILE A 102 1.31 12.37 -7.03
CA ILE A 102 0.01 11.86 -6.59
C ILE A 102 -0.61 12.81 -5.55
N ASP A 103 -1.84 13.26 -5.79
CA ASP A 103 -2.66 13.98 -4.81
C ASP A 103 -3.45 12.97 -3.96
N PHE A 104 -2.89 12.59 -2.81
CA PHE A 104 -3.52 11.63 -1.89
C PHE A 104 -4.81 12.18 -1.26
N GLU A 105 -4.91 13.48 -1.04
CA GLU A 105 -6.12 14.11 -0.48
C GLU A 105 -7.30 13.96 -1.43
N LYS A 106 -7.06 14.13 -2.72
CA LYS A 106 -8.07 13.87 -3.75
C LYS A 106 -8.49 12.39 -3.77
N LEU A 107 -7.53 11.47 -3.74
CA LEU A 107 -7.84 10.02 -3.71
C LEU A 107 -8.66 9.61 -2.47
N TYR A 108 -8.43 10.25 -1.33
CA TYR A 108 -9.21 10.00 -0.12
C TYR A 108 -10.65 10.52 -0.22
N LYS A 109 -10.91 11.61 -0.93
CA LYS A 109 -12.26 12.15 -1.17
C LYS A 109 -13.06 11.28 -2.13
N ASP A 110 -12.47 10.90 -3.26
CA ASP A 110 -13.14 10.08 -4.27
C ASP A 110 -13.58 8.69 -3.73
N SER A 111 -12.89 8.19 -2.69
CA SER A 111 -13.27 6.95 -1.98
C SER A 111 -14.53 7.07 -1.10
N ILE A 112 -14.96 8.29 -0.76
CA ILE A 112 -16.16 8.55 0.04
C ILE A 112 -17.38 8.59 -0.88
N ASP A 113 -17.23 9.17 -2.07
CA ASP A 113 -18.34 9.43 -3.00
C ASP A 113 -18.80 8.19 -3.79
N THR A 114 -18.00 7.11 -3.81
CA THR A 114 -18.35 5.84 -4.47
C THR A 114 -19.13 4.86 -3.57
N ASN A 115 -19.42 5.23 -2.31
CA ASN A 115 -20.19 4.42 -1.36
C ASN A 115 -21.62 4.95 -1.10
N ASN A 116 -22.12 5.88 -1.93
CA ASN A 116 -23.50 6.40 -1.90
C ASN A 116 -24.30 5.91 -3.11
#